data_AF-A0A699ZCD0-F1
#
_entry.id   AF-A0A699ZCD0-F1
#
_cell.length_a   1.000
_cell.length_b   1.000
_cell.length_c   1.000
_cell.angle_alpha   90.00
_cell.angle_beta   90.00
_cell.angle_gamma   90.00
#
_symmetry.space_group_name_H-M   'P 1'
#
loop_
_entity.id
_entity.type
_entity.pdbx_description
1 polymer ?
#
loop_
_entity_poly.entity_id
_entity_poly.type
_entity_poly.pdbx_seq_one_letter_code
_entity_poly.pdbx_strand_id
1 'polypeptide(L)'
;ICDPEVSGCWCDGPQGRIPAPKGSPPGTPPLKRGRPMNTPQCRPKEGADGTKYNAVGSRSWADIYGPGGWCVAEQPVATCPCTADPEALLPAVIDGLAGRTCEDMVEMFCINQCSGHGECNLGFCKCDPGWYGHDCSRKVAGQALEPSRIPQRRWLQGVAVEPPAALEPPPAATRKRPLIFVYDLEPLFSSKLLQYRIASSWCVHRRYHQGNVSLDIPNWGYSVDTMLHESLLQSQHRTFDPEEADFFYVPQYSTCFIYPIKNWADFPWFGPPNTANRVGHAALMLVEVHRYLSTQFPYWNQRQGRDHIFLFTHDEGACWAPRVLTNATWLTHWG
;
A
#
# COMPACT_ATOMS: atom_id res chain seq x y z
N ILE A 1 -16.41 -6.85 16.68
CA ILE A 1 -15.79 -5.52 16.96
C ILE A 1 -15.31 -4.93 15.65
N CYS A 2 -15.70 -3.71 15.29
CA CYS A 2 -15.17 -3.04 14.10
C CYS A 2 -14.16 -1.94 14.48
N ASP A 3 -13.12 -1.80 13.67
CA ASP A 3 -12.01 -0.88 13.87
C ASP A 3 -12.07 0.14 12.72
N PRO A 4 -12.36 1.40 13.05
CA PRO A 4 -12.52 2.44 12.05
C PRO A 4 -11.18 2.87 11.41
N GLU A 5 -10.03 2.58 12.02
CA GLU A 5 -8.74 3.00 11.47
C GLU A 5 -8.33 2.18 10.25
N VAL A 6 -8.67 0.89 10.25
CA VAL A 6 -8.35 -0.03 9.15
C VAL A 6 -9.60 -0.55 8.43
N SER A 7 -10.75 0.11 8.66
CA SER A 7 -12.05 -0.18 8.05
C SER A 7 -12.43 -1.66 8.04
N GLY A 8 -12.15 -2.36 9.15
CA GLY A 8 -12.37 -3.79 9.29
C GLY A 8 -13.33 -4.14 10.41
N CYS A 9 -13.73 -5.41 10.46
CA CYS A 9 -14.40 -6.03 11.58
C CYS A 9 -13.68 -7.32 11.97
N TRP A 10 -13.70 -7.62 13.26
CA TRP A 10 -13.10 -8.78 13.90
C TRP A 10 -14.14 -9.42 14.81
N CYS A 11 -13.85 -10.66 15.19
CA CYS A 11 -14.55 -11.35 16.25
C CYS A 11 -14.65 -10.48 17.52
N ASP A 12 -15.73 -10.69 18.26
CA ASP A 12 -16.07 -10.08 19.54
C ASP A 12 -16.12 -11.10 20.70
N GLY A 13 -15.80 -12.38 20.41
CA GLY A 13 -15.68 -13.46 21.40
C GLY A 13 -14.24 -13.68 21.91
N PRO A 14 -13.93 -14.88 22.46
CA PRO A 14 -12.59 -15.23 22.97
C PRO A 14 -11.45 -15.02 21.96
N GLN A 15 -11.72 -15.21 20.66
CA GLN A 15 -10.76 -14.97 19.58
C GLN A 15 -10.86 -13.56 18.97
N GLY A 16 -11.54 -12.67 19.68
CA GLY A 16 -11.79 -11.30 19.26
C GLY A 16 -10.61 -10.36 19.37
N ARG A 17 -10.79 -9.18 18.78
CA ARG A 17 -9.84 -8.07 18.85
C ARG A 17 -9.91 -7.41 20.23
N ILE A 18 -8.77 -7.05 20.78
CA ILE A 18 -8.68 -6.15 21.94
C ILE A 18 -8.00 -4.86 21.44
N PRO A 19 -8.76 -3.76 21.28
CA PRO A 19 -8.22 -2.49 20.81
C PRO A 19 -7.08 -1.96 21.69
N ALA A 20 -6.34 -0.98 21.18
CA ALA A 20 -5.42 -0.21 22.01
C ALA A 20 -6.19 0.51 23.14
N PRO A 21 -5.57 0.75 24.31
CA PRO A 21 -6.20 1.50 25.38
C PRO A 21 -6.72 2.86 24.91
N LYS A 22 -7.87 3.30 25.43
CA LYS A 22 -8.44 4.60 25.09
C LYS A 22 -7.46 5.73 25.43
N GLY A 23 -7.24 6.64 24.48
CA GLY A 23 -6.28 7.74 24.62
C GLY A 23 -4.85 7.40 24.18
N SER A 24 -4.62 6.18 23.67
CA SER A 24 -3.36 5.85 23.01
C SER A 24 -3.12 6.74 21.79
N PRO A 25 -1.87 7.07 21.44
CA PRO A 25 -1.56 7.82 20.23
C PRO A 25 -2.16 7.17 18.96
N PRO A 26 -2.52 7.95 17.93
CA PRO A 26 -3.00 7.42 16.66
C PRO A 26 -2.04 6.37 16.06
N GLY A 27 -2.60 5.28 15.55
CA GLY A 27 -1.84 4.17 14.98
C GLY A 27 -1.16 3.27 16.02
N THR A 28 -1.50 3.37 17.30
CA THR A 28 -1.07 2.40 18.32
C THR A 28 -1.69 1.02 18.00
N PRO A 29 -0.90 -0.05 17.88
CA PRO A 29 -1.43 -1.38 17.59
C PRO A 29 -2.42 -1.89 18.67
N PRO A 30 -3.38 -2.75 18.29
CA PRO A 30 -4.27 -3.40 19.25
C PRO A 30 -3.48 -4.32 20.20
N LEU A 31 -3.96 -4.47 21.44
CA LEU A 31 -3.40 -5.43 22.40
C LEU A 31 -3.56 -6.88 21.94
N LYS A 32 -4.66 -7.18 21.24
CA LYS A 32 -4.88 -8.44 20.50
C LYS A 32 -5.47 -8.09 19.15
N ARG A 33 -4.84 -8.52 18.06
CA ARG A 33 -5.32 -8.21 16.71
C ARG A 33 -6.69 -8.82 16.42
N GLY A 34 -6.90 -10.05 16.90
CA GLY A 34 -8.14 -10.82 16.78
C GLY A 34 -8.33 -11.44 15.40
N ARG A 35 -9.25 -12.40 15.32
CA ARG A 35 -9.62 -13.03 14.04
C ARG A 35 -10.51 -12.11 13.20
N PRO A 36 -10.20 -11.88 11.92
CA PRO A 36 -10.95 -10.96 11.08
C PRO A 36 -12.30 -11.55 10.61
N MET A 37 -13.23 -10.64 10.33
CA MET A 37 -14.58 -10.88 9.80
C MET A 37 -14.83 -9.97 8.59
N ASN A 38 -13.82 -9.78 7.75
CA ASN A 38 -13.84 -8.81 6.65
C ASN A 38 -14.47 -9.34 5.36
N THR A 39 -14.69 -10.65 5.27
CA THR A 39 -15.26 -11.28 4.08
C THR A 39 -16.65 -11.85 4.38
N PRO A 40 -17.51 -12.01 3.35
CA PRO A 40 -18.77 -12.72 3.52
C PRO A 40 -18.60 -14.12 4.10
N GLN A 41 -17.51 -14.82 3.77
CA GLN A 41 -17.15 -16.15 4.28
C GLN A 41 -16.79 -16.15 5.77
N CYS A 42 -16.62 -14.98 6.38
CA CYS A 42 -16.31 -14.80 7.79
C CYS A 42 -17.41 -14.07 8.55
N ARG A 43 -18.59 -13.96 7.94
CA ARG A 43 -19.76 -13.32 8.54
C ARG A 43 -20.91 -14.32 8.58
N PRO A 44 -21.68 -14.33 9.67
CA PRO A 44 -22.87 -15.15 9.72
C PRO A 44 -23.92 -14.59 8.76
N LYS A 45 -24.64 -15.47 8.07
CA LYS A 45 -25.76 -15.14 7.18
C LYS A 45 -27.10 -15.06 7.94
N GLU A 46 -27.14 -15.60 9.15
CA GLU A 46 -28.27 -15.51 10.08
C GLU A 46 -27.81 -15.27 11.52
N GLY A 47 -28.72 -14.80 12.38
CA GLY A 47 -28.53 -14.72 13.82
C GLY A 47 -28.70 -16.06 14.53
N ALA A 48 -28.43 -16.09 15.83
CA ALA A 48 -28.59 -17.30 16.65
C ALA A 48 -30.03 -17.84 16.67
N ASP A 49 -30.99 -16.95 16.48
CA ASP A 49 -32.44 -17.22 16.39
C ASP A 49 -32.90 -17.64 14.98
N GLY A 50 -31.98 -17.70 14.01
CA GLY A 50 -32.27 -18.00 12.61
C GLY A 50 -32.75 -16.78 11.80
N THR A 51 -32.80 -15.59 12.39
CA THR A 51 -33.15 -14.36 11.66
C THR A 51 -32.10 -14.10 10.59
N LYS A 52 -32.52 -14.13 9.31
CA LYS A 52 -31.62 -13.92 8.18
C LYS A 52 -31.16 -12.46 8.12
N TYR A 53 -29.87 -12.26 7.92
CA TYR A 53 -29.33 -10.95 7.58
C TYR A 53 -29.45 -10.72 6.07
N ASN A 54 -29.64 -9.47 5.65
CA ASN A 54 -29.71 -9.12 4.23
C ASN A 54 -28.30 -9.20 3.59
N ALA A 55 -27.91 -10.41 3.15
CA ALA A 55 -26.81 -10.72 2.24
C ALA A 55 -25.37 -10.33 2.63
N VAL A 56 -25.07 -10.09 3.91
CA VAL A 56 -23.71 -9.64 4.34
C VAL A 56 -22.74 -10.81 4.60
N GLY A 57 -23.25 -11.98 4.96
CA GLY A 57 -22.45 -13.17 5.27
C GLY A 57 -22.92 -14.41 4.52
N SER A 58 -22.06 -15.43 4.43
CA SER A 58 -22.35 -16.70 3.76
C SER A 58 -22.24 -17.93 4.68
N ARG A 59 -21.75 -17.77 5.91
CA ARG A 59 -21.62 -18.87 6.90
C ARG A 59 -22.80 -18.95 7.84
N SER A 60 -23.03 -20.11 8.44
CA SER A 60 -24.06 -20.20 9.47
C SER A 60 -23.64 -19.45 10.74
N TRP A 61 -24.59 -19.07 11.58
CA TRP A 61 -24.25 -18.50 12.89
C TRP A 61 -23.35 -19.44 13.71
N ALA A 62 -23.65 -20.74 13.69
CA ALA A 62 -22.91 -21.77 14.44
C ALA A 62 -21.45 -21.91 13.98
N ASP A 63 -21.17 -21.74 12.68
CA ASP A 63 -19.79 -21.79 12.15
C ASP A 63 -18.93 -20.61 12.63
N ILE A 64 -19.56 -19.49 13.01
CA ILE A 64 -18.85 -18.30 13.49
C ILE A 64 -18.83 -18.25 15.01
N TYR A 65 -19.96 -18.52 15.68
CA TYR A 65 -20.16 -18.27 17.10
C TYR A 65 -20.53 -19.50 17.93
N GLY A 66 -20.70 -20.67 17.30
CA GLY A 66 -20.90 -21.92 18.02
C GLY A 66 -19.64 -22.41 18.74
N PRO A 67 -19.71 -23.52 19.50
CA PRO A 67 -18.57 -24.05 20.27
C PRO A 67 -17.32 -24.37 19.43
N GLY A 68 -17.52 -24.81 18.19
CA GLY A 68 -16.45 -25.03 17.20
C GLY A 68 -16.24 -23.86 16.24
N GLY A 69 -16.85 -22.71 16.52
CA GLY A 69 -16.96 -21.58 15.61
C GLY A 69 -15.71 -20.70 15.56
N TRP A 70 -15.57 -19.98 14.45
CA TRP A 70 -14.45 -19.10 14.14
C TRP A 70 -14.07 -18.13 15.26
N CYS A 71 -15.04 -17.51 15.92
CA CYS A 71 -14.82 -16.48 16.94
C CYS A 71 -14.66 -17.03 18.37
N VAL A 72 -14.84 -18.33 18.56
CA VAL A 72 -14.90 -18.97 19.88
C VAL A 72 -13.78 -20.00 20.06
N ALA A 73 -13.72 -21.00 19.17
CA ALA A 73 -12.82 -22.14 19.32
C ALA A 73 -11.36 -21.76 19.05
N GLU A 74 -10.42 -22.34 19.80
CA GLU A 74 -8.99 -22.22 19.47
C GLU A 74 -8.68 -22.85 18.11
N GLN A 75 -9.26 -24.01 17.83
CA GLN A 75 -9.19 -24.68 16.52
C GLN A 75 -10.60 -24.72 15.90
N PRO A 76 -10.95 -23.77 15.02
CA PRO A 76 -12.28 -23.70 14.46
C PRO A 76 -12.49 -24.77 13.38
N VAL A 77 -13.72 -25.28 13.30
CA VAL A 77 -14.12 -26.30 12.31
C VAL A 77 -14.09 -25.71 10.90
N ALA A 78 -14.61 -24.50 10.74
CA ALA A 78 -14.56 -23.74 9.50
C ALA A 78 -13.45 -22.69 9.55
N THR A 79 -12.69 -22.57 8.46
CA THR A 79 -11.67 -21.53 8.30
C THR A 79 -12.17 -20.41 7.39
N CYS A 80 -11.53 -19.26 7.59
CA CYS A 80 -11.82 -18.01 6.94
C CYS A 80 -10.69 -17.63 5.98
N PRO A 81 -10.98 -17.14 4.76
CA PRO A 81 -9.94 -16.74 3.82
C PRO A 81 -9.31 -15.42 4.28
N CYS A 82 -8.23 -15.54 5.04
CA CYS A 82 -7.34 -14.44 5.43
C CYS A 82 -5.90 -14.69 5.03
N THR A 83 -5.55 -15.95 4.79
CA THR A 83 -4.38 -16.35 4.04
C THR A 83 -4.77 -16.40 2.58
N ALA A 84 -3.92 -15.85 1.71
CA ALA A 84 -3.87 -16.30 0.35
C ALA A 84 -3.15 -17.65 0.44
N ASP A 85 -3.96 -18.65 0.77
CA ASP A 85 -3.63 -20.03 0.50
C ASP A 85 -3.16 -20.08 -0.97
N PRO A 86 -1.91 -20.49 -1.23
CA PRO A 86 -1.40 -20.54 -2.59
C PRO A 86 -2.26 -21.42 -3.52
N GLU A 87 -3.08 -22.32 -2.96
CA GLU A 87 -4.04 -23.15 -3.69
C GLU A 87 -5.45 -22.53 -3.79
N ALA A 88 -5.81 -21.59 -2.91
CA ALA A 88 -7.10 -20.92 -2.97
C ALA A 88 -7.00 -19.63 -3.80
N LEU A 89 -7.76 -19.58 -4.88
CA LEU A 89 -7.99 -18.39 -5.73
C LEU A 89 -8.60 -17.18 -4.98
N LEU A 90 -8.81 -17.27 -3.66
CA LEU A 90 -9.39 -16.20 -2.86
C LEU A 90 -8.29 -15.37 -2.20
N PRO A 91 -8.22 -14.06 -2.46
CA PRO A 91 -7.15 -13.23 -1.94
C PRO A 91 -7.26 -13.08 -0.41
N ALA A 92 -6.10 -13.13 0.28
CA ALA A 92 -5.99 -12.68 1.65
C ALA A 92 -6.49 -11.24 1.76
N VAL A 93 -7.45 -10.99 2.66
CA VAL A 93 -8.15 -9.70 2.73
C VAL A 93 -7.44 -8.66 3.59
N ILE A 94 -6.60 -9.09 4.55
CA ILE A 94 -5.83 -8.17 5.39
C ILE A 94 -4.35 -8.50 5.25
N ASP A 95 -3.55 -7.50 4.88
CA ASP A 95 -2.10 -7.63 4.83
C ASP A 95 -1.51 -7.74 6.25
N GLY A 96 -0.43 -8.50 6.40
CA GLY A 96 0.23 -8.75 7.68
C GLY A 96 -0.40 -9.81 8.57
N LEU A 97 -1.36 -10.60 8.06
CA LEU A 97 -1.93 -11.77 8.73
C LEU A 97 -1.68 -13.05 7.92
N ALA A 98 -1.40 -14.14 8.64
CA ALA A 98 -1.22 -15.46 8.06
C ALA A 98 -1.74 -16.58 8.98
N GLY A 99 -1.48 -17.82 8.58
CA GLY A 99 -1.90 -19.00 9.32
C GLY A 99 -3.38 -19.34 9.15
N ARG A 100 -3.74 -20.58 9.51
CA ARG A 100 -5.11 -21.11 9.34
C ARG A 100 -6.19 -20.28 10.05
N THR A 101 -5.81 -19.60 11.13
CA THR A 101 -6.72 -18.79 11.96
C THR A 101 -6.53 -17.28 11.80
N CYS A 102 -5.64 -16.82 10.92
CA CYS A 102 -5.32 -15.39 10.72
C CYS A 102 -4.68 -14.70 11.93
N GLU A 103 -4.14 -15.46 12.87
CA GLU A 103 -3.57 -14.93 14.12
C GLU A 103 -2.04 -14.84 14.04
N ASP A 104 -1.43 -15.47 13.04
CA ASP A 104 0.01 -15.35 12.82
C ASP A 104 0.31 -13.99 12.21
N MET A 105 1.09 -13.20 12.93
CA MET A 105 1.56 -11.92 12.44
C MET A 105 2.69 -12.13 11.44
N VAL A 106 2.52 -11.54 10.26
CA VAL A 106 3.57 -11.49 9.24
C VAL A 106 3.83 -10.06 8.83
N GLU A 107 4.95 -9.85 8.17
CA GLU A 107 5.33 -8.56 7.63
C GLU A 107 4.27 -8.05 6.63
N MET A 108 4.09 -6.73 6.58
CA MET A 108 3.19 -6.10 5.61
C MET A 108 3.99 -5.59 4.42
N PHE A 109 3.35 -5.46 3.26
CA PHE A 109 3.96 -4.71 2.18
C PHE A 109 3.99 -3.23 2.54
N CYS A 110 5.18 -2.63 2.52
CA CYS A 110 5.39 -1.21 2.31
C CYS A 110 6.53 -1.03 1.29
N ILE A 111 6.53 0.09 0.59
CA ILE A 111 7.61 0.42 -0.34
C ILE A 111 8.96 0.42 0.41
N ASN A 112 9.90 -0.39 -0.08
CA ASN A 112 11.22 -0.65 0.52
C ASN A 112 11.20 -1.06 2.00
N GLN A 113 10.06 -1.52 2.52
CA GLN A 113 9.87 -1.79 3.95
C GLN A 113 10.35 -0.63 4.84
N CYS A 114 10.07 0.60 4.38
CA CYS A 114 10.42 1.84 5.05
C CYS A 114 11.93 2.01 5.24
N SER A 115 12.75 1.40 4.37
CA SER A 115 14.22 1.44 4.37
C SER A 115 14.86 1.05 5.72
N GLY A 116 14.09 0.41 6.60
CA GLY A 116 14.48 0.12 7.99
C GLY A 116 14.46 1.31 8.96
N HIS A 117 13.96 2.48 8.53
CA HIS A 117 13.86 3.73 9.29
C HIS A 117 12.40 4.11 9.59
N GLY A 118 11.55 3.10 9.73
CA GLY A 118 10.14 3.28 10.08
C GLY A 118 9.44 1.97 10.40
N GLU A 119 8.15 2.09 10.65
CA GLU A 119 7.20 0.99 10.84
C GLU A 119 6.23 0.94 9.66
N CYS A 120 6.04 -0.26 9.10
CA CYS A 120 5.09 -0.47 8.03
C CYS A 120 3.68 -0.64 8.60
N ASN A 121 2.73 0.13 8.08
CA ASN A 121 1.31 0.03 8.42
C ASN A 121 0.46 0.01 7.16
N LEU A 122 0.12 -1.20 6.69
CA LEU A 122 -0.75 -1.45 5.54
C LEU A 122 -0.32 -0.70 4.26
N GLY A 123 0.96 -0.67 3.93
CA GLY A 123 1.44 0.04 2.74
C GLY A 123 1.88 1.48 2.96
N PHE A 124 1.65 2.03 4.15
CA PHE A 124 2.17 3.33 4.54
C PHE A 124 3.34 3.21 5.51
N CYS A 125 4.41 3.96 5.24
CA CYS A 125 5.57 4.02 6.11
C CYS A 125 5.46 5.12 7.15
N LYS A 126 5.35 4.73 8.41
CA LYS A 126 5.47 5.65 9.55
C LYS A 126 6.95 5.80 9.89
N CYS A 127 7.58 6.86 9.40
CA CYS A 127 9.01 7.08 9.58
C CYS A 127 9.37 7.40 11.04
N ASP A 128 10.58 7.00 11.42
CA ASP A 128 11.17 7.38 12.69
C ASP A 128 11.45 8.90 12.73
N PRO A 129 11.60 9.49 13.92
CA PRO A 129 11.93 10.91 14.04
C PRO A 129 13.15 11.31 13.20
N GLY A 130 12.96 12.35 12.38
CA GLY A 130 14.00 12.87 11.50
C GLY A 130 14.17 12.13 10.17
N TRP A 131 13.45 11.03 9.94
CA TRP A 131 13.37 10.33 8.67
C TRP A 131 12.08 10.67 7.93
N TYR A 132 12.12 10.72 6.60
CA TYR A 132 10.98 11.07 5.74
C TYR A 132 11.12 10.51 4.32
N GLY A 133 10.12 10.82 3.48
CA GLY A 133 9.95 10.28 2.13
C GLY A 133 9.05 9.05 2.11
N HIS A 134 8.65 8.60 0.92
CA HIS A 134 7.71 7.48 0.77
C HIS A 134 8.18 6.17 1.43
N ASP A 135 9.49 5.99 1.54
CA ASP A 135 10.16 4.82 2.09
C ASP A 135 11.07 5.13 3.28
N CYS A 136 10.93 6.30 3.91
CA CYS A 136 11.77 6.73 5.03
C CYS A 136 13.29 6.70 4.76
N SER A 137 13.71 6.80 3.50
CA SER A 137 15.14 6.79 3.13
C SER A 137 15.82 8.15 3.24
N ARG A 138 15.06 9.22 3.46
CA ARG A 138 15.60 10.58 3.53
C ARG A 138 15.75 11.01 4.99
N LYS A 139 16.87 11.64 5.32
CA LYS A 139 17.14 12.21 6.64
C LYS A 139 17.05 13.73 6.61
N VAL A 140 16.47 14.34 7.65
CA VAL A 140 16.49 15.80 7.83
C VAL A 140 17.94 16.29 7.88
N ALA A 141 18.21 17.36 7.12
CA ALA A 141 19.56 17.91 7.00
C ALA A 141 20.18 18.23 8.37
N GLY A 142 21.44 17.85 8.55
CA GLY A 142 22.20 18.09 9.78
C GLY A 142 21.94 17.11 10.92
N GLN A 143 21.05 16.14 10.76
CA GLN A 143 20.87 15.05 11.74
C GLN A 143 21.81 13.87 11.47
N ALA A 144 22.06 13.06 12.50
CA ALA A 144 22.85 11.84 12.37
C ALA A 144 22.16 10.81 11.48
N LEU A 145 22.96 10.03 10.75
CA LEU A 145 22.47 8.87 9.99
C LEU A 145 22.52 7.65 10.91
N GLU A 146 21.37 7.29 11.50
CA GLU A 146 21.25 6.05 12.26
C GLU A 146 21.27 4.83 11.31
N PRO A 147 21.74 3.65 11.76
CA PRO A 147 21.76 2.46 10.92
C PRO A 147 20.36 1.90 10.66
N SER A 148 20.13 1.42 9.44
CA SER A 148 18.88 0.75 9.06
C SER A 148 18.58 -0.49 9.91
N ARG A 149 17.28 -0.73 10.17
CA ARG A 149 16.78 -1.96 10.81
C ARG A 149 16.65 -3.18 9.86
N ILE A 150 16.98 -3.04 8.58
CA ILE A 150 16.87 -4.13 7.61
C ILE A 150 17.73 -5.35 8.00
N PRO A 151 19.01 -5.23 8.41
CA PRO A 151 19.85 -6.40 8.75
C PRO A 151 19.30 -7.25 9.90
N GLN A 152 18.55 -6.65 10.83
CA GLN A 152 17.91 -7.33 11.96
C GLN A 152 16.66 -8.12 11.50
N ARG A 153 16.05 -7.74 10.37
CA ARG A 153 14.90 -8.41 9.77
C ARG A 153 15.36 -9.32 8.63
N ARG A 154 15.88 -10.50 8.98
CA ARG A 154 16.52 -11.43 8.03
C ARG A 154 15.66 -11.80 6.81
N TRP A 155 14.34 -11.83 6.95
CA TRP A 155 13.41 -12.11 5.85
C TRP A 155 13.33 -10.98 4.80
N LEU A 156 13.87 -9.80 5.09
CA LEU A 156 13.95 -8.69 4.15
C LEU A 156 15.21 -8.73 3.26
N GLN A 157 16.13 -9.66 3.55
CA GLN A 157 17.34 -9.83 2.74
C GLN A 157 16.95 -10.18 1.30
N GLY A 158 17.43 -9.37 0.34
CA GLY A 158 17.12 -9.52 -1.08
C GLY A 158 15.80 -8.86 -1.53
N VAL A 159 15.01 -8.31 -0.60
CA VAL A 159 13.75 -7.61 -0.90
C VAL A 159 13.86 -6.10 -0.64
N ALA A 160 14.50 -5.74 0.47
CA ALA A 160 14.76 -4.35 0.83
C ALA A 160 16.26 -4.15 1.06
N VAL A 161 16.74 -3.02 0.57
CA VAL A 161 18.09 -2.51 0.85
C VAL A 161 18.00 -1.07 1.32
N GLU A 162 18.99 -0.64 2.09
CA GLU A 162 19.15 0.78 2.34
C GLU A 162 19.52 1.47 1.01
N PRO A 163 18.73 2.45 0.53
CA PRO A 163 18.96 3.03 -0.79
C PRO A 163 20.37 3.61 -0.94
N PRO A 164 21.07 3.38 -2.07
CA PRO A 164 22.41 3.93 -2.30
C PRO A 164 22.46 5.46 -2.12
N ALA A 165 21.42 6.17 -2.58
CA ALA A 165 21.30 7.62 -2.42
C ALA A 165 21.27 8.08 -0.95
N ALA A 166 20.84 7.23 -0.01
CA ALA A 166 20.85 7.55 1.43
C ALA A 166 22.22 7.38 2.09
N LEU A 167 23.10 6.59 1.47
CA LEU A 167 24.44 6.27 1.99
C LEU A 167 25.55 7.20 1.47
N GLU A 168 25.25 8.07 0.49
CA GLU A 168 26.23 8.89 -0.21
C GLU A 168 26.11 10.41 0.00
N PRO A 169 26.35 10.95 1.21
CA PRO A 169 26.66 12.38 1.36
C PRO A 169 28.19 12.62 1.45
N PRO A 170 28.83 13.31 0.47
CA PRO A 170 28.28 13.91 -0.76
C PRO A 170 28.16 12.91 -1.94
N PRO A 171 27.34 13.20 -2.96
CA PRO A 171 27.13 12.30 -4.09
C PRO A 171 28.41 12.07 -4.92
N ALA A 172 28.70 10.81 -5.27
CA ALA A 172 29.90 10.49 -6.04
C ALA A 172 29.76 10.89 -7.53
N ALA A 173 30.87 11.34 -8.15
CA ALA A 173 30.90 11.67 -9.58
C ALA A 173 30.79 10.43 -10.49
N THR A 174 31.03 9.23 -9.95
CA THR A 174 31.00 7.94 -10.67
C THR A 174 29.61 7.30 -10.69
N ARG A 175 28.57 7.99 -10.21
CA ARG A 175 27.21 7.47 -10.19
C ARG A 175 26.71 7.14 -11.59
N LYS A 176 25.94 6.05 -11.66
CA LYS A 176 25.42 5.52 -12.91
C LYS A 176 24.31 6.44 -13.44
N ARG A 177 24.55 7.07 -14.59
CA ARG A 177 23.58 7.92 -15.29
C ARG A 177 22.60 7.09 -16.15
N PRO A 178 21.36 7.56 -16.39
CA PRO A 178 20.80 8.84 -15.96
C PRO A 178 20.51 8.90 -14.45
N LEU A 179 20.55 10.10 -13.87
CA LEU A 179 20.07 10.35 -12.51
C LEU A 179 18.58 10.67 -12.53
N ILE A 180 17.82 10.03 -11.64
CA ILE A 180 16.36 10.13 -11.57
C ILE A 180 15.99 10.65 -10.18
N PHE A 181 15.40 11.83 -10.14
CA PHE A 181 14.75 12.33 -8.92
C PHE A 181 13.35 11.72 -8.81
N VAL A 182 13.07 11.05 -7.71
CA VAL A 182 11.73 10.51 -7.44
C VAL A 182 11.00 11.48 -6.53
N TYR A 183 9.85 12.00 -6.97
CA TYR A 183 9.05 12.90 -6.14
C TYR A 183 8.53 12.20 -4.88
N ASP A 184 8.69 12.85 -3.75
CA ASP A 184 7.92 12.58 -2.53
C ASP A 184 6.55 13.29 -2.67
N LEU A 185 5.64 12.67 -3.43
CA LEU A 185 4.27 13.15 -3.61
C LEU A 185 3.49 13.13 -2.28
N GLU A 186 2.43 13.94 -2.21
CA GLU A 186 1.45 13.81 -1.13
C GLU A 186 0.92 12.35 -1.08
N PRO A 187 0.94 11.68 0.09
CA PRO A 187 0.49 10.30 0.25
C PRO A 187 -0.86 9.96 -0.38
N LEU A 188 -1.78 10.93 -0.45
CA LEU A 188 -3.08 10.77 -1.11
C LEU A 188 -2.97 10.26 -2.56
N PHE A 189 -1.87 10.55 -3.25
CA PHE A 189 -1.65 10.13 -4.64
C PHE A 189 -0.98 8.76 -4.80
N SER A 190 -0.49 8.18 -3.70
CA SER A 190 0.39 7.01 -3.72
C SER A 190 0.22 6.14 -2.46
N SER A 191 1.12 6.27 -1.48
CA SER A 191 1.27 5.39 -0.32
C SER A 191 0.02 5.26 0.55
N LYS A 192 -0.81 6.30 0.66
CA LYS A 192 -2.08 6.23 1.40
C LYS A 192 -3.07 5.29 0.72
N LEU A 193 -3.07 5.23 -0.62
CA LEU A 193 -3.98 4.33 -1.36
C LEU A 193 -3.71 2.85 -1.04
N LEU A 194 -2.45 2.50 -0.73
CA LEU A 194 -2.08 1.14 -0.35
C LEU A 194 -2.75 0.67 0.96
N GLN A 195 -3.17 1.60 1.83
CA GLN A 195 -3.89 1.27 3.07
C GLN A 195 -5.34 0.86 2.82
N TYR A 196 -5.90 1.22 1.66
CA TYR A 196 -7.27 0.90 1.26
C TYR A 196 -7.39 -0.32 0.35
N ARG A 197 -6.32 -1.11 0.25
CA ARG A 197 -6.35 -2.37 -0.50
C ARG A 197 -7.38 -3.31 0.11
N ILE A 198 -8.33 -3.76 -0.71
CA ILE A 198 -9.34 -4.76 -0.31
C ILE A 198 -8.69 -6.13 -0.08
N ALA A 199 -7.66 -6.43 -0.86
CA ALA A 199 -6.89 -7.65 -0.79
C ALA A 199 -5.42 -7.31 -0.65
N SER A 200 -4.73 -8.03 0.23
CA SER A 200 -3.28 -7.92 0.46
C SER A 200 -2.44 -8.08 -0.81
N SER A 201 -2.97 -8.74 -1.84
CA SER A 201 -2.28 -8.94 -3.12
C SER A 201 -2.60 -7.89 -4.18
N TRP A 202 -3.59 -7.03 -3.96
CA TRP A 202 -3.89 -5.99 -4.94
C TRP A 202 -2.81 -4.93 -4.89
N CYS A 203 -2.52 -4.34 -6.04
CA CYS A 203 -1.66 -3.17 -6.12
C CYS A 203 -0.22 -3.32 -5.63
N VAL A 204 0.27 -4.54 -5.44
CA VAL A 204 1.62 -4.81 -4.93
C VAL A 204 2.24 -5.98 -5.68
N HIS A 205 3.54 -5.92 -5.90
CA HIS A 205 4.30 -6.95 -6.61
C HIS A 205 4.78 -8.07 -5.68
N ARG A 206 4.66 -7.90 -4.37
CA ARG A 206 5.04 -8.90 -3.36
C ARG A 206 4.17 -8.81 -2.11
N ARG A 207 4.08 -9.91 -1.37
CA ARG A 207 3.46 -9.99 -0.04
C ARG A 207 4.26 -10.94 0.85
N TYR A 208 3.93 -10.98 2.14
CA TYR A 208 4.53 -11.95 3.06
C TYR A 208 3.51 -13.00 3.49
N HIS A 209 4.00 -14.21 3.70
CA HIS A 209 3.23 -15.33 4.22
C HIS A 209 3.84 -15.86 5.53
N GLN A 210 3.31 -16.98 6.04
CA GLN A 210 3.69 -17.56 7.32
C GLN A 210 5.21 -17.76 7.38
N GLY A 211 5.82 -17.35 8.50
CA GLY A 211 7.28 -17.34 8.64
C GLY A 211 7.97 -16.17 7.92
N ASN A 212 7.23 -15.14 7.52
CA ASN A 212 7.72 -14.00 6.72
C ASN A 212 8.34 -14.39 5.37
N VAL A 213 7.85 -15.47 4.77
CA VAL A 213 8.25 -15.84 3.41
C VAL A 213 7.72 -14.78 2.43
N SER A 214 8.61 -14.15 1.67
CA SER A 214 8.22 -13.23 0.59
C SER A 214 7.68 -14.03 -0.60
N LEU A 215 6.50 -13.65 -1.08
CA LEU A 215 5.85 -14.23 -2.24
C LEU A 215 5.64 -13.15 -3.28
N ASP A 216 6.16 -13.37 -4.49
CA ASP A 216 5.88 -12.52 -5.63
C ASP A 216 4.43 -12.65 -6.08
N ILE A 217 3.87 -11.56 -6.61
CA ILE A 217 2.50 -11.49 -7.10
C ILE A 217 2.54 -11.17 -8.60
N PRO A 218 2.76 -12.19 -9.46
CA PRO A 218 2.95 -11.97 -10.89
C PRO A 218 1.63 -11.66 -11.63
N ASN A 219 0.48 -12.01 -11.04
CA ASN A 219 -0.81 -12.02 -11.76
C ASN A 219 -1.57 -10.69 -11.70
N TRP A 220 -0.96 -9.62 -11.18
CA TRP A 220 -1.60 -8.32 -11.06
C TRP A 220 -0.78 -7.27 -11.82
N GLY A 221 -0.97 -7.19 -13.15
CA GLY A 221 -0.17 -6.37 -14.06
C GLY A 221 -0.06 -4.90 -13.65
N TYR A 222 -1.12 -4.36 -13.04
CA TYR A 222 -1.16 -2.98 -12.53
C TYR A 222 -0.30 -2.73 -11.28
N SER A 223 0.29 -3.77 -10.68
CA SER A 223 1.26 -3.63 -9.58
C SER A 223 2.58 -3.04 -10.04
N VAL A 224 2.80 -2.92 -11.35
CA VAL A 224 3.95 -2.22 -11.92
C VAL A 224 4.08 -0.78 -11.40
N ASP A 225 2.98 -0.13 -10.99
CA ASP A 225 3.01 1.19 -10.33
C ASP A 225 3.84 1.16 -9.04
N THR A 226 3.59 0.19 -8.16
CA THR A 226 4.35 0.02 -6.91
C THR A 226 5.72 -0.60 -7.15
N MET A 227 5.83 -1.53 -8.10
CA MET A 227 7.10 -2.18 -8.44
C MET A 227 8.12 -1.20 -9.01
N LEU A 228 7.73 -0.36 -9.98
CA LEU A 228 8.65 0.63 -10.58
C LEU A 228 9.03 1.68 -9.54
N HIS A 229 8.09 2.12 -8.72
CA HIS A 229 8.38 3.04 -7.62
C HIS A 229 9.41 2.44 -6.66
N GLU A 230 9.17 1.23 -6.16
CA GLU A 230 10.11 0.53 -5.26
C GLU A 230 11.50 0.36 -5.90
N SER A 231 11.54 -0.08 -7.16
CA SER A 231 12.77 -0.32 -7.90
C SER A 231 13.59 0.96 -8.10
N LEU A 232 12.93 2.07 -8.45
CA LEU A 232 13.60 3.36 -8.60
C LEU A 232 14.11 3.88 -7.25
N LEU A 233 13.38 3.65 -6.17
CA LEU A 233 13.80 4.08 -4.84
C LEU A 233 15.06 3.36 -4.34
N GLN A 234 15.30 2.10 -4.73
CA GLN A 234 16.51 1.33 -4.39
C GLN A 234 17.64 1.46 -5.43
N SER A 235 17.37 2.08 -6.57
CA SER A 235 18.28 2.10 -7.72
C SER A 235 19.51 2.99 -7.49
N GLN A 236 20.65 2.59 -8.07
CA GLN A 236 21.84 3.44 -8.21
C GLN A 236 21.61 4.68 -9.08
N HIS A 237 20.50 4.73 -9.82
CA HIS A 237 20.08 5.88 -10.61
C HIS A 237 19.36 6.94 -9.77
N ARG A 238 18.91 6.63 -8.54
CA ARG A 238 18.17 7.60 -7.72
C ARG A 238 19.09 8.75 -7.30
N THR A 239 18.57 9.97 -7.35
CA THR A 239 19.18 11.12 -6.66
C THR A 239 18.19 11.78 -5.70
N PHE A 240 18.72 12.33 -4.60
CA PHE A 240 17.99 13.20 -3.67
C PHE A 240 18.11 14.68 -4.03
N ASP A 241 19.05 15.04 -4.92
CA ASP A 241 19.26 16.39 -5.42
C ASP A 241 18.57 16.55 -6.80
N PRO A 242 17.49 17.34 -6.87
CA PRO A 242 16.78 17.56 -8.11
C PRO A 242 17.55 18.43 -9.12
N GLU A 243 18.57 19.18 -8.72
CA GLU A 243 19.32 20.08 -9.63
C GLU A 243 20.22 19.30 -10.60
N GLU A 244 20.70 18.13 -10.20
CA GLU A 244 21.52 17.24 -11.02
C GLU A 244 20.72 16.14 -11.74
N ALA A 245 19.41 16.09 -11.53
CA ALA A 245 18.54 15.08 -12.11
C ALA A 245 18.43 15.22 -13.63
N ASP A 246 18.58 14.10 -14.33
CA ASP A 246 18.33 14.00 -15.76
C ASP A 246 16.83 13.76 -16.06
N PHE A 247 16.15 13.06 -15.15
CA PHE A 247 14.71 12.81 -15.22
C PHE A 247 14.05 12.93 -13.84
N PHE A 248 12.74 13.20 -13.86
CA PHE A 248 11.90 13.24 -12.66
C PHE A 248 10.82 12.15 -12.76
N TYR A 249 10.79 11.20 -11.83
CA TYR A 249 9.72 10.21 -11.78
C TYR A 249 8.59 10.66 -10.85
N VAL A 250 7.35 10.55 -11.32
CA VAL A 250 6.13 10.91 -10.57
C VAL A 250 5.39 9.62 -10.13
N PRO A 251 5.58 9.17 -8.87
CA PRO A 251 5.08 7.88 -8.40
C PRO A 251 3.59 7.93 -7.98
N GLN A 252 2.71 8.16 -8.94
CA GLN A 252 1.26 8.17 -8.75
C GLN A 252 0.68 6.75 -8.97
N TYR A 253 -0.34 6.35 -8.20
CA TYR A 253 -0.92 4.99 -8.27
C TYR A 253 -2.34 4.94 -8.87
N SER A 254 -2.68 5.88 -9.75
CA SER A 254 -4.03 6.00 -10.32
C SER A 254 -4.43 4.83 -11.22
N THR A 255 -3.48 4.17 -11.90
CA THR A 255 -3.79 2.97 -12.70
C THR A 255 -4.21 1.84 -11.76
N CYS A 256 -3.35 1.53 -10.82
CA CYS A 256 -3.56 0.52 -9.80
C CYS A 256 -4.90 0.70 -9.07
N PHE A 257 -5.19 1.92 -8.64
CA PHE A 257 -6.36 2.22 -7.82
C PHE A 257 -7.53 2.79 -8.63
N ILE A 258 -7.61 2.60 -9.94
CA ILE A 258 -8.60 3.28 -10.79
C ILE A 258 -10.06 3.05 -10.36
N TYR A 259 -10.39 1.84 -9.91
CA TYR A 259 -11.72 1.51 -9.39
C TYR A 259 -11.94 2.03 -7.97
N PRO A 260 -11.00 1.84 -7.01
CA PRO A 260 -11.03 2.54 -5.73
C PRO A 260 -11.22 4.05 -5.85
N ILE A 261 -10.47 4.71 -6.73
CA ILE A 261 -10.56 6.15 -6.99
C ILE A 261 -11.95 6.54 -7.47
N LYS A 262 -12.57 5.73 -8.35
CA LYS A 262 -13.94 5.96 -8.82
C LYS A 262 -15.02 5.71 -7.75
N ASN A 263 -14.91 4.59 -7.02
CA ASN A 263 -16.04 4.03 -6.24
C ASN A 263 -15.92 4.22 -4.73
N TRP A 264 -14.71 4.37 -4.19
CA TRP A 264 -14.41 4.28 -2.76
C TRP A 264 -13.56 5.44 -2.23
N ALA A 265 -13.03 6.30 -3.09
CA ALA A 265 -12.47 7.56 -2.64
C ALA A 265 -13.60 8.40 -2.04
N ASP A 266 -13.45 8.80 -0.78
CA ASP A 266 -14.40 9.72 -0.15
C ASP A 266 -14.54 10.96 -1.04
N PHE A 267 -15.78 11.31 -1.39
CA PHE A 267 -16.03 12.64 -1.93
C PHE A 267 -15.48 13.66 -0.91
N PRO A 268 -14.58 14.60 -1.29
CA PRO A 268 -14.55 15.27 -2.59
C PRO A 268 -13.24 15.14 -3.41
N TRP A 269 -12.35 14.19 -3.13
CA TRP A 269 -10.94 14.30 -3.56
C TRP A 269 -10.71 14.40 -5.08
N PHE A 270 -11.38 13.60 -5.91
CA PHE A 270 -11.11 13.53 -7.36
C PHE A 270 -12.34 13.70 -8.25
N GLY A 271 -13.31 14.49 -7.80
CA GLY A 271 -14.60 14.74 -8.46
C GLY A 271 -15.76 13.98 -7.82
N PRO A 272 -17.00 14.21 -8.27
CA PRO A 272 -18.17 13.57 -7.68
C PRO A 272 -18.17 12.05 -7.93
N PRO A 273 -18.57 11.21 -6.95
CA PRO A 273 -18.74 9.79 -7.19
C PRO A 273 -19.81 9.57 -8.28
N ASN A 274 -19.56 8.62 -9.19
CA ASN A 274 -20.45 8.22 -10.29
C ASN A 274 -20.72 9.24 -11.43
N THR A 275 -20.05 10.40 -11.49
CA THR A 275 -20.24 11.34 -12.62
C THR A 275 -19.28 11.11 -13.80
N ALA A 276 -18.21 10.34 -13.60
CA ALA A 276 -17.22 10.01 -14.62
C ALA A 276 -17.01 8.49 -14.71
N ASN A 277 -16.56 8.02 -15.87
CA ASN A 277 -16.09 6.64 -16.03
C ASN A 277 -14.75 6.45 -15.27
N ARG A 278 -14.28 5.21 -15.17
CA ARG A 278 -13.09 4.89 -14.34
C ARG A 278 -11.85 5.68 -14.74
N VAL A 279 -11.62 5.86 -16.04
CA VAL A 279 -10.49 6.66 -16.56
C VAL A 279 -10.67 8.16 -16.32
N GLY A 280 -11.91 8.66 -16.31
CA GLY A 280 -12.21 10.05 -16.02
C GLY A 280 -11.83 10.44 -14.59
N HIS A 281 -12.13 9.62 -13.59
CA HIS A 281 -11.70 9.88 -12.21
C HIS A 281 -10.18 9.79 -12.03
N ALA A 282 -9.51 8.81 -12.65
CA ALA A 282 -8.06 8.76 -12.65
C ALA A 282 -7.43 9.99 -13.34
N ALA A 283 -8.00 10.45 -14.44
CA ALA A 283 -7.54 11.67 -15.11
C ALA A 283 -7.71 12.92 -14.22
N LEU A 284 -8.80 13.03 -13.46
CA LEU A 284 -9.01 14.12 -12.49
C LEU A 284 -7.99 14.08 -11.36
N MET A 285 -7.67 12.89 -10.85
CA MET A 285 -6.56 12.73 -9.90
C MET A 285 -5.23 13.18 -10.50
N LEU A 286 -4.94 12.86 -11.75
CA LEU A 286 -3.70 13.30 -12.42
C LEU A 286 -3.65 14.81 -12.67
N VAL A 287 -4.80 15.46 -12.92
CA VAL A 287 -4.89 16.93 -12.96
C VAL A 287 -4.49 17.51 -11.59
N GLU A 288 -4.92 16.87 -10.51
CA GLU A 288 -4.59 17.29 -9.15
C GLU A 288 -3.13 17.01 -8.78
N VAL A 289 -2.55 15.88 -9.22
CA VAL A 289 -1.11 15.60 -9.11
C VAL A 289 -0.32 16.68 -9.84
N HIS A 290 -0.70 17.03 -11.07
CA HIS A 290 -0.08 18.13 -11.81
C HIS A 290 -0.17 19.46 -11.04
N ARG A 291 -1.36 19.80 -10.51
CA ARG A 291 -1.54 21.01 -9.71
C ARG A 291 -0.62 21.02 -8.48
N TYR A 292 -0.50 19.89 -7.78
CA TYR A 292 0.42 19.73 -6.66
C TYR A 292 1.87 19.95 -7.08
N LEU A 293 2.34 19.25 -8.12
CA LEU A 293 3.70 19.40 -8.64
C LEU A 293 4.04 20.84 -9.02
N SER A 294 3.17 21.48 -9.80
CA SER A 294 3.36 22.83 -10.33
C SER A 294 3.26 23.94 -9.28
N THR A 295 2.76 23.64 -8.08
CA THR A 295 2.61 24.62 -6.99
C THR A 295 3.57 24.38 -5.83
N GLN A 296 3.91 23.13 -5.53
CA GLN A 296 4.79 22.78 -4.41
C GLN A 296 6.26 22.71 -4.83
N PHE A 297 6.55 22.45 -6.11
CA PHE A 297 7.91 22.31 -6.61
C PHE A 297 8.16 23.20 -7.83
N PRO A 298 9.37 23.74 -8.00
CA PRO A 298 9.69 24.59 -9.13
C PRO A 298 9.95 23.80 -10.43
N TYR A 299 10.33 22.53 -10.32
CA TYR A 299 10.94 21.76 -11.41
C TYR A 299 10.01 21.51 -12.59
N TRP A 300 8.72 21.23 -12.35
CA TRP A 300 7.76 21.06 -13.44
C TRP A 300 7.68 22.33 -14.31
N ASN A 301 7.53 23.50 -13.68
CA ASN A 301 7.40 24.77 -14.38
C ASN A 301 8.70 25.16 -15.10
N GLN A 302 9.86 24.91 -14.49
CA GLN A 302 11.17 25.19 -15.08
C GLN A 302 11.46 24.31 -16.30
N ARG A 303 11.16 23.02 -16.21
CA ARG A 303 11.46 22.02 -17.25
C ARG A 303 10.31 21.83 -18.26
N GLN A 304 9.17 22.47 -18.02
CA GLN A 304 7.94 22.36 -18.82
C GLN A 304 7.43 20.92 -18.97
N GLY A 305 7.71 20.07 -17.98
CA GLY A 305 7.29 18.67 -17.92
C GLY A 305 8.09 17.69 -18.79
N ARG A 306 9.02 18.13 -19.64
CA ARG A 306 9.62 17.27 -20.69
C ARG A 306 10.41 16.07 -20.16
N ASP A 307 11.03 16.25 -19.00
CA ASP A 307 11.82 15.25 -18.29
C ASP A 307 11.04 14.59 -17.14
N HIS A 308 9.74 14.88 -17.01
CA HIS A 308 8.86 14.24 -16.04
C HIS A 308 8.26 12.96 -16.62
N ILE A 309 8.52 11.85 -15.94
CA ILE A 309 8.08 10.51 -16.30
C ILE A 309 6.80 10.19 -15.54
N PHE A 310 5.72 9.95 -16.28
CA PHE A 310 4.45 9.44 -15.77
C PHE A 310 4.21 8.02 -16.28
N LEU A 311 3.77 7.15 -15.39
CA LEU A 311 3.46 5.77 -15.70
C LEU A 311 1.96 5.58 -15.94
N PHE A 312 1.60 4.94 -17.05
CA PHE A 312 0.23 4.61 -17.45
C PHE A 312 0.13 3.15 -17.85
N THR A 313 -0.32 2.30 -16.94
CA THR A 313 -0.19 0.84 -17.05
C THR A 313 -1.54 0.11 -17.12
N HIS A 314 -2.64 0.87 -17.19
CA HIS A 314 -3.99 0.29 -17.26
C HIS A 314 -4.27 -0.25 -18.67
N ASP A 315 -5.35 -1.03 -18.85
CA ASP A 315 -5.82 -1.57 -20.14
C ASP A 315 -5.67 -0.59 -21.33
N GLU A 316 -5.97 0.71 -21.11
CA GLU A 316 -5.96 1.75 -22.15
C GLU A 316 -4.62 2.50 -22.30
N GLY A 317 -3.57 2.08 -21.60
CA GLY A 317 -2.28 2.79 -21.57
C GLY A 317 -2.46 4.27 -21.25
N ALA A 318 -1.80 5.15 -22.02
CA ALA A 318 -1.89 6.61 -21.82
C ALA A 318 -3.08 7.28 -22.54
N CYS A 319 -4.05 6.54 -23.11
CA CYS A 319 -5.17 7.15 -23.86
C CYS A 319 -6.05 8.11 -23.02
N TRP A 320 -5.97 8.02 -21.70
CA TRP A 320 -6.70 8.87 -20.76
C TRP A 320 -5.82 9.91 -20.05
N ALA A 321 -4.55 10.05 -20.46
CA ALA A 321 -3.66 11.06 -19.91
C ALA A 321 -4.29 12.46 -20.09
N PRO A 322 -4.45 13.25 -19.02
CA PRO A 322 -5.05 14.57 -19.13
C PRO A 322 -4.12 15.52 -19.90
N ARG A 323 -4.69 16.49 -20.61
CA ARG A 323 -3.93 17.44 -21.46
C ARG A 323 -2.83 18.19 -20.71
N VAL A 324 -2.98 18.41 -19.41
CA VAL A 324 -1.95 19.06 -18.58
C VAL A 324 -0.63 18.27 -18.54
N LEU A 325 -0.65 16.98 -18.87
CA LEU A 325 0.52 16.10 -18.91
C LEU A 325 1.05 15.84 -20.33
N THR A 326 0.58 16.56 -21.36
CA THR A 326 0.97 16.33 -22.77
C THR A 326 2.48 16.44 -23.00
N ASN A 327 3.16 17.31 -22.26
CA ASN A 327 4.60 17.49 -22.39
C ASN A 327 5.43 16.43 -21.64
N ALA A 328 4.80 15.62 -20.79
CA ALA A 328 5.51 14.61 -20.01
C ALA A 328 5.97 13.43 -20.86
N THR A 329 7.02 12.75 -20.39
CA THR A 329 7.39 11.43 -20.89
C THR A 329 6.43 10.40 -20.33
N TRP A 330 5.68 9.72 -21.21
CA TRP A 330 4.74 8.67 -20.80
C TRP A 330 5.37 7.30 -20.96
N LEU A 331 5.52 6.59 -19.83
CA LEU A 331 5.81 5.16 -19.85
C LEU A 331 4.49 4.42 -19.88
N THR A 332 4.28 3.62 -20.91
CA THR A 332 3.07 2.82 -21.08
C THR A 332 3.40 1.33 -21.09
N HIS A 333 2.47 0.56 -20.56
CA HIS A 333 2.50 -0.90 -20.58
C HIS A 333 1.05 -1.36 -20.75
N TRP A 334 0.86 -2.44 -21.51
CA TRP A 334 -0.42 -3.12 -21.59
C TRP A 334 -0.48 -4.16 -20.47
N GLY A 335 -1.36 -3.93 -19.50
CA GLY A 335 -1.70 -4.90 -18.45
C GLY A 335 -2.80 -5.82 -18.94
#